data_AF-A0A4R1QDV0-F1
#
_entry.id   AF-A0A4R1QDV0-F1
#
_cell.length_a   1.000
_cell.length_b   1.000
_cell.length_c   1.000
_cell.angle_alpha   90.00
_cell.angle_beta   90.00
_cell.angle_gamma   90.00
#
_symmetry.space_group_name_H-M   'P 1'
#
loop_
_entity.id
_entity.type
_entity.pdbx_description
1 polymer ?
#
loop_
_entity_poly.entity_id
_entity_poly.type
_entity_poly.pdbx_seq_one_letter_code
_entity_poly.pdbx_strand_id
1 'polypeptide(L)' 'MELMDMQKCQIAWNFFLESCEKHGISTNLSFYQFIQSVTVEQLESMVRQSELAG' A
#
# COMPACT_ATOMS: atom_id res chain seq x y z
N MET A 1 -14.18 -4.49 -14.09
CA MET A 1 -13.09 -4.05 -13.20
C MET A 1 -13.78 -3.68 -11.90
N GLU A 2 -13.78 -4.60 -10.92
CA GLU A 2 -14.35 -4.31 -9.60
C GLU A 2 -13.71 -3.04 -9.07
N LEU A 3 -14.54 -2.10 -8.59
CA LEU A 3 -14.08 -0.85 -8.00
C LEU A 3 -13.23 -1.21 -6.78
N MET A 4 -11.92 -1.23 -6.99
CA MET A 4 -10.94 -1.39 -5.91
C MET A 4 -11.27 -0.33 -4.86
N ASP A 5 -11.51 -0.76 -3.63
CA ASP A 5 -11.89 0.14 -2.56
C ASP A 5 -10.77 1.16 -2.34
N MET A 6 -11.03 2.42 -2.69
CA MET A 6 -10.04 3.50 -2.60
C MET A 6 -9.52 3.67 -1.18
N GLN A 7 -10.31 3.35 -0.15
CA GLN A 7 -9.83 3.37 1.23
C GLN A 7 -8.77 2.30 1.48
N LYS A 8 -8.98 1.07 0.98
CA LYS A 8 -8.00 -0.01 1.09
C LYS A 8 -6.69 0.33 0.36
N CYS A 9 -6.82 0.96 -0.81
CA CYS A 9 -5.68 1.45 -1.58
C CYS A 9 -4.86 2.48 -0.78
N GLN A 10 -5.55 3.41 -0.11
CA GLN A 10 -4.92 4.43 0.72
C GLN A 10 -4.20 3.82 1.93
N ILE A 11 -4.80 2.84 2.59
CA ILE A 11 -4.21 2.12 3.73
C ILE A 11 -2.93 1.39 3.29
N ALA A 12 -3.00 0.61 2.20
CA ALA A 12 -1.84 -0.10 1.67
C ALA A 12 -0.71 0.86 1.27
N TRP A 13 -1.05 2.00 0.67
CA TRP A 13 -0.09 3.03 0.31
C TRP A 13 0.63 3.63 1.52
N ASN A 14 -0.12 3.99 2.56
CA ASN A 14 0.48 4.53 3.80
C ASN A 14 1.39 3.49 4.46
N PHE A 15 0.94 2.24 4.54
CA PHE A 15 1.76 1.14 5.07
C PHE A 15 3.06 0.94 4.29
N PHE A 16 3.00 1.04 2.95
CA PHE A 16 4.18 0.99 2.10
C PHE A 16 5.14 2.16 2.39
N LEU A 17 4.63 3.39 2.50
CA LEU A 17 5.44 4.56 2.81
C LEU A 17 6.11 4.47 4.18
N GLU A 18 5.37 4.08 5.22
CA GLU A 18 5.89 3.86 6.57
C GLU A 18 6.97 2.77 6.57
N SER A 19 6.75 1.69 5.82
CA SER A 19 7.74 0.63 5.65
C SER A 19 9.00 1.13 4.96
N CYS A 20 8.87 1.97 3.93
CA CYS A 20 10.01 2.61 3.26
C CYS A 20 10.79 3.50 4.23
N GLU A 21 10.10 4.36 4.99
CA GLU A 21 10.72 5.24 5.97
C GLU A 21 11.48 4.46 7.05
N LYS A 22 10.84 3.42 7.61
CA LYS A 22 11.44 2.57 8.65
C LYS A 22 12.75 1.89 8.20
N HIS A 23 12.87 1.57 6.92
CA HIS A 23 14.05 0.93 6.35
C HIS A 23 15.01 1.93 5.67
N GLY A 24 14.73 3.24 5.72
CA GLY A 24 15.55 4.27 5.08
C GLY A 24 15.51 4.23 3.55
N ILE A 25 14.44 3.69 2.96
CA ILE A 25 14.25 3.59 1.51
C ILE A 25 13.57 4.85 1.01
N SER A 26 14.24 5.60 0.12
CA SER A 26 13.61 6.70 -0.61
C SER A 26 12.86 6.16 -1.82
N THR A 27 11.56 6.45 -1.91
CA THR A 27 10.72 6.03 -3.04
C THR A 27 10.29 7.25 -3.86
N ASN A 28 10.42 7.13 -5.19
CA ASN A 28 9.92 8.10 -6.15
C ASN A 28 8.58 7.64 -6.78
N LEU A 29 7.97 6.57 -6.27
CA LEU A 29 6.67 6.12 -6.75
C LEU A 29 5.58 7.12 -6.36
N SER A 30 4.70 7.42 -7.31
CA SER A 30 3.41 8.06 -7.02
C SER A 30 2.37 7.01 -6.61
N PHE A 31 1.31 7.46 -5.95
CA PHE A 31 0.18 6.60 -5.57
C PHE A 31 -0.38 5.79 -6.75
N TYR A 32 -0.59 6.41 -7.91
CA TYR A 32 -1.11 5.72 -9.09
C TYR A 32 -0.16 4.66 -9.64
N GLN A 33 1.15 4.95 -9.64
CA GLN A 33 2.16 3.97 -10.05
C GLN A 33 2.21 2.80 -9.08
N PHE A 34 2.05 3.07 -7.78
CA PHE A 34 1.98 2.03 -6.75
C PHE A 34 0.80 1.09 -7.02
N ILE A 35 -0.41 1.63 -7.19
CA ILE A 35 -1.62 0.83 -7.46
C ILE A 35 -1.51 0.02 -8.75
N GLN A 36 -0.83 0.54 -9.77
CA GLN A 36 -0.56 -0.21 -11.01
C GLN A 36 0.52 -1.30 -10.84
N SER A 37 1.41 -1.14 -9.86
CA SER A 37 2.53 -2.06 -9.62
C SER A 37 2.21 -3.21 -8.65
N VAL A 38 1.12 -3.11 -7.90
CA VAL A 38 0.71 -4.12 -6.90
C VAL A 38 -0.48 -4.93 -7.39
N THR A 39 -0.50 -6.22 -7.04
CA THR A 39 -1.67 -7.06 -7.26
C THR A 39 -2.72 -6.82 -6.18
N VAL A 40 -3.98 -7.20 -6.46
CA VAL A 40 -5.06 -7.14 -5.47
C VAL A 40 -4.69 -7.93 -4.20
N GLU A 41 -4.11 -9.12 -4.35
CA GLU A 41 -3.68 -9.95 -3.21
C GLU A 41 -2.60 -9.27 -2.35
N GLN A 42 -1.63 -8.59 -2.99
CA GLN A 42 -0.60 -7.83 -2.27
C GLN A 42 -1.21 -6.65 -1.51
N LEU A 43 -2.15 -5.96 -2.13
CA LEU A 43 -2.86 -4.83 -1.53
C LEU A 43 -3.67 -5.30 -0.31
N GLU A 44 -4.42 -6.40 -0.43
CA GLU A 44 -5.12 -7.01 0.69
C GLU A 44 -4.18 -7.47 1.81
N SER A 45 -3.01 -8.01 1.47
CA SER A 45 -1.99 -8.40 2.47
C SER A 45 -1.46 -7.19 3.23
N MET A 46 -1.16 -6.08 2.55
CA MET A 46 -0.70 -4.83 3.18
C MET A 46 -1.77 -4.24 4.10
N VAL A 47 -3.04 -4.24 3.68
CA VAL A 47 -4.16 -3.77 4.53
C VAL A 47 -4.26 -4.59 5.80
N ARG A 48 -4.24 -5.93 5.70
CA ARG A 48 -4.28 -6.82 6.88
C ARG A 48 -3.08 -6.61 7.81
N GLN A 49 -1.89 -6.38 7.27
CA GLN A 49 -0.70 -6.12 8.08
C GLN A 49 -0.78 -4.78 8.80
N SER A 50 -1.36 -3.75 8.17
CA SER A 50 -1.62 -2.47 8.82
C SER A 50 -2.59 -2.60 10.00
N GLU A 51 -3.60 -3.46 9.90
CA GLU A 51 -4.57 -3.70 10.99
C GLU A 51 -3.95 -4.45 12.18
N LEU A 52 -2.93 -5.27 11.95
CA LEU A 52 -2.22 -6.03 13.00
C LEU A 52 -1.12 -5.21 13.70
N ALA A 53 -0.70 -4.09 13.11
CA ALA A 53 0.34 -3.22 13.64
C ALA A 53 -0.19 -2.09 14.54
N GLY A 54 -1.52 -1.89 14.57
CA GLY A 54 -2.23 -0.88 15.36
C GLY A 54 -2.65 -1.31 16.76
#